data_AF-A0A2U1AT36-F1
#
_entry.id   AF-A0A2U1AT36-F1
#
_cell.length_a   1.000
_cell.length_b   1.000
_cell.length_c   1.000
_cell.angle_alpha   90.00
_cell.angle_beta   90.00
_cell.angle_gamma   90.00
#
_symmetry.space_group_name_H-M   'P 1'
#
loop_
_entity.id
_entity.type
_entity.pdbx_description
1 polymer ?
#
loop_
_entity_poly.entity_id
_entity_poly.type
_entity_poly.pdbx_seq_one_letter_code
_entity_poly.pdbx_strand_id
1 'polypeptide(L)'
;MRYGVMLAAGSLLLAGCSSVEPEPSPELKRLSEEIATLKQSLQKMDGKLDKLLVKPKARSDGFVERVADPEVLAKIKPLPDKPTDAEIRAYVGAILEATKDQNSFKPEDPQVAMLEKIGPGHLKILLPYLSQRSYYHFGYALPKLILPSDKQLIIENLDAGDGALAKLVVENGWVAEARPKIIELFKKGRGDIFWREKMETVIAQIARTPEEREEVVDLFITYPNTSEMYRSIRHFPDIDQADITRQAWESHQFDQVHSRSRYALYAAEQGNIEALTALLSLLTSRERELGYMREQMAAPLSVLLGRAYNPAEMLNYVTANKEKLAFDREKMKYVLKEKQ
;
A
#
# COMPACT_ATOMS: atom_id res chain seq x y z
N MET A 1 -77.56 13.08 20.10
CA MET A 1 -78.68 12.53 20.89
C MET A 1 -79.38 11.45 20.07
N ARG A 2 -79.55 10.27 20.68
CA ARG A 2 -80.55 9.19 20.42
C ARG A 2 -80.60 8.62 18.98
N TYR A 3 -80.07 7.40 18.76
CA TYR A 3 -80.81 6.11 18.77
C TYR A 3 -82.14 6.20 18.01
N GLY A 4 -82.46 5.46 16.95
CA GLY A 4 -82.04 4.13 16.49
C GLY A 4 -83.32 3.39 16.09
N VAL A 5 -83.34 2.60 15.01
CA VAL A 5 -84.43 1.65 14.73
C VAL A 5 -83.87 0.44 13.97
N MET A 6 -83.96 -0.74 14.59
CA MET A 6 -83.88 -2.05 13.95
C MET A 6 -85.18 -2.32 13.18
N LEU A 7 -85.10 -3.12 12.10
CA LEU A 7 -86.19 -4.02 11.73
C LEU A 7 -85.62 -5.27 11.05
N ALA A 8 -85.96 -6.40 11.64
CA ALA A 8 -85.67 -7.75 11.21
C ALA A 8 -86.88 -8.35 10.48
N ALA A 9 -86.63 -9.30 9.58
CA ALA A 9 -87.45 -10.47 9.20
C ALA A 9 -86.95 -10.95 7.82
N GLY A 10 -86.87 -12.23 7.48
CA GLY A 10 -87.37 -13.43 8.12
C GLY A 10 -86.92 -14.66 7.32
N SER A 11 -87.01 -15.80 8.00
CA SER A 11 -86.47 -17.12 7.73
C SER A 11 -86.91 -17.81 6.43
N LEU A 12 -86.12 -18.79 5.97
CA LEU A 12 -86.61 -20.11 5.55
C LEU A 12 -85.48 -21.15 5.61
N LEU A 13 -85.66 -22.14 6.49
CA LEU A 13 -84.84 -23.33 6.68
C LEU A 13 -85.25 -24.42 5.70
N LEU A 14 -84.28 -25.07 5.03
CA LEU A 14 -84.39 -26.46 4.60
C LEU A 14 -83.07 -27.21 4.90
N ALA A 15 -83.25 -28.47 5.27
CA ALA A 15 -82.40 -29.28 6.12
C ALA A 15 -81.09 -29.84 5.50
N GLY A 16 -80.10 -30.04 6.36
CA GLY A 16 -79.25 -31.23 6.41
C GLY A 16 -78.24 -31.50 5.28
N CYS A 17 -77.02 -30.99 5.43
CA CYS A 17 -75.78 -31.72 5.12
C CYS A 17 -74.64 -31.12 5.95
N SER A 18 -74.05 -31.92 6.84
CA SER A 18 -72.77 -31.65 7.47
C SER A 18 -71.67 -31.63 6.41
N SER A 19 -71.35 -30.45 5.87
CA SER A 19 -70.18 -30.26 5.01
C SER A 19 -68.95 -30.08 5.88
N VAL A 20 -68.28 -31.21 6.14
CA VAL A 20 -66.85 -31.27 6.46
C VAL A 20 -66.11 -30.42 5.43
N GLU A 21 -65.40 -29.39 5.88
CA GLU A 21 -64.46 -28.68 5.00
C GLU A 21 -63.49 -29.72 4.41
N PRO A 22 -63.34 -29.82 3.08
CA PRO A 22 -62.44 -30.79 2.51
C PRO A 22 -61.02 -30.46 2.99
N GLU A 23 -60.36 -31.44 3.61
CA GLU A 23 -58.95 -31.31 3.94
C GLU A 23 -58.18 -30.93 2.66
N PRO A 24 -57.31 -29.90 2.71
CA PRO A 24 -56.56 -29.48 1.54
C PRO A 24 -55.73 -30.67 1.03
N SER A 25 -55.74 -30.85 -0.29
CA SER A 25 -55.07 -31.98 -0.94
C SER A 25 -53.61 -32.07 -0.47
N PRO A 26 -53.02 -33.28 -0.39
CA PRO A 26 -51.63 -33.46 0.03
C PRO A 26 -50.65 -32.59 -0.77
N GLU A 27 -50.96 -32.35 -2.05
CA GLU A 27 -50.20 -31.45 -2.93
C GLU A 27 -50.30 -29.98 -2.50
N LEU A 28 -51.48 -29.51 -2.09
CA LEU A 28 -51.65 -28.14 -1.58
C LEU A 28 -50.95 -27.94 -0.24
N LYS A 29 -50.96 -28.94 0.66
CA LYS A 29 -50.19 -28.90 1.91
C LYS A 29 -48.68 -28.82 1.62
N ARG A 30 -48.17 -29.67 0.73
CA ARG A 30 -46.76 -29.65 0.31
C ARG A 30 -46.34 -28.32 -0.33
N LEU A 31 -47.16 -27.78 -1.25
CA LEU A 31 -46.92 -26.47 -1.86
C LEU A 31 -46.90 -25.35 -0.82
N SER A 32 -47.77 -25.42 0.18
CA SER A 32 -47.80 -24.42 1.26
C SER A 32 -46.53 -24.46 2.12
N GLU A 33 -45.99 -25.66 2.39
CA GLU A 33 -44.74 -25.87 3.12
C GLU A 33 -43.52 -25.41 2.32
N GLU A 34 -43.49 -25.67 1.01
CA GLU A 34 -42.44 -25.19 0.11
C GLU A 34 -42.45 -23.65 0.03
N ILE A 35 -43.62 -23.02 -0.07
CA ILE A 35 -43.75 -21.55 -0.06
C ILE A 35 -43.30 -20.97 1.29
N ALA A 36 -43.63 -21.61 2.40
CA ALA A 36 -43.17 -21.17 3.73
C ALA A 36 -41.64 -21.25 3.86
N THR A 37 -41.04 -22.32 3.35
CA THR A 37 -39.59 -22.54 3.36
C THR A 37 -38.86 -21.53 2.47
N LEU A 38 -39.42 -21.21 1.30
CA LEU A 38 -38.89 -20.19 0.39
C LEU A 38 -38.97 -18.80 1.01
N LYS A 39 -40.08 -18.44 1.68
CA LYS A 39 -40.21 -17.17 2.41
C LYS A 39 -39.16 -17.05 3.52
N GLN A 40 -38.93 -18.10 4.28
CA GLN A 40 -37.93 -18.08 5.35
C GLN A 40 -36.51 -17.96 4.79
N SER A 41 -36.24 -18.57 3.64
CA SER A 41 -34.95 -18.47 2.95
C SER A 41 -34.71 -17.07 2.37
N LEU A 42 -35.75 -16.45 1.78
CA LEU A 42 -35.72 -15.06 1.33
C LEU A 42 -35.48 -14.09 2.49
N GLN A 43 -36.18 -14.24 3.61
CA GLN A 43 -35.92 -13.41 4.80
C GLN A 43 -34.51 -13.58 5.37
N LYS A 44 -33.96 -14.80 5.35
CA LYS A 44 -32.56 -15.03 5.75
C LYS A 44 -31.57 -14.40 4.77
N MET A 45 -31.87 -14.40 3.48
CA MET A 45 -31.05 -13.71 2.48
C MET A 45 -31.14 -12.21 2.60
N ASP A 46 -32.34 -11.64 2.81
CA ASP A 46 -32.54 -10.21 3.08
C ASP A 46 -31.82 -9.80 4.35
N GLY A 47 -31.94 -10.55 5.45
CA GLY A 47 -31.21 -10.24 6.69
C GLY A 47 -29.69 -10.40 6.57
N LYS A 48 -29.19 -11.23 5.64
CA LYS A 48 -27.76 -11.29 5.30
C LYS A 48 -27.36 -10.14 4.38
N LEU A 49 -28.22 -9.77 3.44
CA LEU A 49 -28.00 -8.67 2.51
C LEU A 49 -28.01 -7.34 3.25
N ASP A 50 -28.93 -7.12 4.19
CA ASP A 50 -28.94 -5.99 5.12
C ASP A 50 -27.66 -5.96 5.95
N LYS A 51 -27.16 -7.09 6.45
CA LYS A 51 -25.85 -7.14 7.15
C LYS A 51 -24.66 -6.81 6.23
N LEU A 52 -24.78 -7.05 4.93
CA LEU A 52 -23.76 -6.72 3.92
C LEU A 52 -23.93 -5.30 3.34
N LEU A 53 -25.15 -4.75 3.38
CA LEU A 53 -25.56 -3.42 2.90
C LEU A 53 -25.58 -2.37 4.01
N VAL A 54 -25.49 -2.77 5.29
CA VAL A 54 -24.88 -1.94 6.33
C VAL A 54 -23.48 -1.67 5.80
N LYS A 55 -23.37 -0.55 5.08
CA LYS A 55 -22.10 0.05 4.68
C LYS A 55 -21.19 -0.16 5.87
N PRO A 56 -19.97 -0.72 5.72
CA PRO A 56 -19.01 -0.59 6.80
C PRO A 56 -19.04 0.88 7.14
N LYS A 57 -19.50 1.22 8.36
CA LYS A 57 -19.26 2.55 8.90
C LYS A 57 -17.82 2.77 8.57
N ALA A 58 -17.53 3.77 7.73
CA ALA A 58 -16.18 4.20 7.50
C ALA A 58 -15.55 4.19 8.90
N ARG A 59 -14.49 3.40 9.09
CA ARG A 59 -13.72 3.48 10.33
C ARG A 59 -13.07 4.85 10.34
N SER A 60 -13.87 5.85 10.64
CA SER A 60 -13.50 7.18 11.06
C SER A 60 -13.84 7.26 12.55
N ASP A 61 -13.34 6.30 13.33
CA ASP A 61 -12.94 6.68 14.69
C ASP A 61 -11.83 7.70 14.46
N GLY A 62 -12.18 8.96 14.67
CA GLY A 62 -11.59 10.12 14.00
C GLY A 62 -10.08 10.19 14.11
N PHE A 63 -9.41 10.29 12.97
CA PHE A 63 -8.10 10.92 12.94
C PHE A 63 -8.32 12.38 13.38
N VAL A 64 -8.09 12.66 14.66
CA VAL A 64 -8.05 14.03 15.16
C VAL A 64 -6.67 14.56 14.82
N GLU A 65 -6.63 15.47 13.87
CA GLU A 65 -5.44 16.25 13.55
C GLU A 65 -5.04 17.06 14.78
N ARG A 66 -3.83 16.81 15.29
CA ARG A 66 -3.19 17.54 16.37
C ARG A 66 -2.02 18.31 15.78
N VAL A 67 -2.15 19.62 15.77
CA VAL A 67 -1.11 20.58 15.40
C VAL A 67 -0.46 21.15 16.68
N ALA A 68 0.75 21.70 16.57
CA ALA A 68 1.37 22.41 17.67
C ALA A 68 0.56 23.64 18.10
N ASP A 69 0.60 23.94 19.39
CA ASP A 69 0.01 25.14 19.97
C ASP A 69 0.85 26.38 19.60
N PRO A 70 0.31 27.34 18.83
CA PRO A 70 1.03 28.55 18.45
C PRO A 70 1.49 29.39 19.64
N GLU A 71 0.74 29.39 20.75
CA GLU A 71 1.11 30.16 21.94
C GLU A 71 2.31 29.55 22.67
N VAL A 72 2.41 28.22 22.67
CA VAL A 72 3.58 27.53 23.23
C VAL A 72 4.81 27.79 22.37
N LEU A 73 4.67 27.71 21.04
CA LEU A 73 5.76 28.03 20.12
C LEU A 73 6.23 29.49 20.24
N ALA A 74 5.30 30.43 20.40
CA ALA A 74 5.62 31.86 20.54
C ALA A 74 6.40 32.19 21.84
N LYS A 75 6.32 31.33 22.86
CA LYS A 75 7.08 31.48 24.12
C LYS A 75 8.53 30.99 24.01
N ILE A 76 8.90 30.30 22.92
CA ILE A 76 10.27 29.83 22.71
C ILE A 76 11.18 31.04 22.48
N LYS A 77 12.24 31.14 23.29
CA LYS A 77 13.22 32.23 23.21
C LYS A 77 13.84 32.26 21.79
N PRO A 78 13.87 33.42 21.11
CA PRO A 78 14.49 33.53 19.80
C PRO A 78 16.00 33.29 19.90
N LEU A 79 16.57 32.74 18.82
CA LEU A 79 18.03 32.64 18.67
C LEU A 79 18.65 34.04 18.56
N PRO A 80 19.81 34.29 19.19
CA PRO A 80 20.60 35.49 18.90
C PRO A 80 21.19 35.42 17.48
N ASP A 81 21.68 36.55 16.95
CA ASP A 81 22.21 36.64 15.58
C ASP A 81 23.38 35.68 15.29
N LYS A 82 24.15 35.31 16.32
CA LYS A 82 25.27 34.37 16.24
C LYS A 82 25.14 33.34 17.36
N PRO A 83 24.24 32.36 17.21
CA PRO A 83 23.96 31.42 18.27
C PRO A 83 25.14 30.47 18.44
N THR A 84 25.45 30.16 19.69
CA THR A 84 26.38 29.08 20.04
C THR A 84 25.71 27.73 19.83
N ASP A 85 26.51 26.67 19.67
CA ASP A 85 26.01 25.29 19.57
C ASP A 85 25.05 24.93 20.72
N ALA A 86 25.33 25.40 21.94
CA ALA A 86 24.49 25.14 23.10
C ALA A 86 23.13 25.85 22.99
N GLU A 87 23.10 27.07 22.48
CA GLU A 87 21.86 27.83 22.23
C GLU A 87 21.03 27.18 21.11
N ILE A 88 21.67 26.69 20.06
CA ILE A 88 20.99 25.94 18.98
C ILE A 88 20.35 24.66 19.54
N ARG A 89 21.09 23.88 20.35
CA ARG A 89 20.55 22.66 20.98
C ARG A 89 19.37 22.95 21.88
N ALA A 90 19.45 24.01 22.69
CA ALA A 90 18.36 24.43 23.57
C ALA A 90 17.13 24.89 22.77
N TYR A 91 17.36 25.64 21.69
CA TYR A 91 16.30 26.13 20.81
C TYR A 91 15.57 25.00 20.10
N VAL A 92 16.32 24.08 19.48
CA VAL A 92 15.77 22.88 18.84
C VAL A 92 15.03 22.03 19.87
N GLY A 93 15.61 21.79 21.04
CA GLY A 93 14.97 21.04 22.13
C GLY A 93 13.64 21.65 22.56
N ALA A 94 13.55 22.98 22.65
CA ALA A 94 12.30 23.67 22.98
C ALA A 94 11.22 23.50 21.90
N ILE A 95 11.59 23.54 20.62
CA ILE A 95 10.65 23.29 19.50
C ILE A 95 10.13 21.85 19.56
N LEU A 96 11.02 20.89 19.79
CA LEU A 96 10.66 19.47 19.85
C LEU A 96 9.72 19.18 21.03
N GLU A 97 10.00 19.75 22.20
CA GLU A 97 9.12 19.60 23.37
C GLU A 97 7.75 20.24 23.13
N ALA A 98 7.71 21.43 22.51
CA ALA A 98 6.46 22.12 22.18
C ALA A 98 5.59 21.37 21.14
N THR A 99 6.17 20.41 20.42
CA THR A 99 5.52 19.70 19.29
C THR A 99 5.39 18.20 19.51
N LYS A 100 5.75 17.69 20.70
CA LYS A 100 5.82 16.24 20.99
C LYS A 100 4.53 15.45 20.73
N ASP A 101 3.38 16.10 20.86
CA ASP A 101 2.05 15.50 20.72
C ASP A 101 1.42 15.69 19.32
N GLN A 102 2.11 16.42 18.44
CA GLN A 102 1.71 16.66 17.05
C GLN A 102 1.70 15.36 16.25
N ASN A 103 0.70 15.21 15.38
CA ASN A 103 0.54 14.03 14.52
C ASN A 103 0.28 14.38 13.05
N SER A 104 0.35 15.65 12.68
CA SER A 104 0.22 16.16 11.32
C SER A 104 1.37 17.13 11.07
N PHE A 105 2.04 17.01 9.92
CA PHE A 105 3.26 17.75 9.64
C PHE A 105 3.18 18.34 8.23
N LYS A 106 3.28 19.67 8.12
CA LYS A 106 3.13 20.41 6.86
C LYS A 106 4.33 21.33 6.63
N PRO A 107 4.69 21.61 5.37
CA PRO A 107 5.78 22.54 5.07
C PRO A 107 5.49 23.97 5.57
N GLU A 108 4.21 24.35 5.74
CA GLU A 108 3.80 25.66 6.24
C GLU A 108 3.78 25.76 7.78
N ASP A 109 4.09 24.68 8.50
CA ASP A 109 4.09 24.71 9.95
C ASP A 109 5.11 25.75 10.48
N PRO A 110 4.77 26.56 11.49
CA PRO A 110 5.68 27.59 12.03
C PRO A 110 7.06 27.04 12.44
N GLN A 111 7.12 25.77 12.83
CA GLN A 111 8.35 25.09 13.21
C GLN A 111 9.37 25.08 12.07
N VAL A 112 8.94 24.96 10.81
CA VAL A 112 9.85 25.00 9.64
C VAL A 112 10.55 26.34 9.60
N ALA A 113 9.82 27.45 9.62
CA ALA A 113 10.39 28.79 9.62
C ALA A 113 11.25 29.08 10.86
N MET A 114 10.92 28.50 12.02
CA MET A 114 11.74 28.59 13.23
C MET A 114 13.08 27.87 13.07
N LEU A 115 13.06 26.63 12.55
CA LEU A 115 14.28 25.86 12.30
C LEU A 115 15.18 26.55 11.27
N GLU A 116 14.60 27.10 10.20
CA GLU A 116 15.35 27.82 9.16
C GLU A 116 16.16 29.02 9.70
N LYS A 117 15.77 29.63 10.83
CA LYS A 117 16.51 30.73 11.47
C LYS A 117 17.87 30.32 12.03
N ILE A 118 18.12 29.03 12.22
CA ILE A 118 19.45 28.53 12.62
C ILE A 118 20.47 28.84 11.53
N GLY A 119 20.05 28.80 10.26
CA GLY A 119 20.93 28.98 9.12
C GLY A 119 21.93 27.84 8.91
N PRO A 120 22.77 27.96 7.87
CA PRO A 120 23.78 26.96 7.54
C PRO A 120 24.96 26.89 8.52
N GLY A 121 25.77 25.84 8.41
CA GLY A 121 27.04 25.69 9.14
C GLY A 121 26.95 24.92 10.46
N HIS A 122 25.75 24.48 10.84
CA HIS A 122 25.49 23.81 12.11
C HIS A 122 25.05 22.34 11.94
N LEU A 123 25.15 21.77 10.73
CA LEU A 123 24.60 20.44 10.43
C LEU A 123 25.05 19.36 11.43
N LYS A 124 26.32 19.34 11.83
CA LYS A 124 26.85 18.38 12.81
C LYS A 124 26.10 18.40 14.15
N ILE A 125 25.65 19.57 14.59
CA ILE A 125 24.88 19.75 15.82
C ILE A 125 23.43 19.28 15.63
N LEU A 126 22.92 19.40 14.40
CA LEU A 126 21.55 19.08 14.03
C LEU A 126 21.33 17.59 13.76
N LEU A 127 22.35 16.83 13.35
CA LEU A 127 22.27 15.39 13.04
C LEU A 127 21.50 14.56 14.09
N PRO A 128 21.74 14.70 15.41
CA PRO A 128 21.02 13.91 16.42
C PRO A 128 19.52 14.17 16.51
N TYR A 129 19.04 15.29 15.94
CA TYR A 129 17.64 15.66 15.94
C TYR A 129 16.92 15.17 14.68
N LEU A 130 17.66 14.84 13.62
CA LEU A 130 17.07 14.31 12.40
C LEU A 130 16.37 12.98 12.64
N SER A 131 16.86 12.13 13.55
CA SER A 131 16.25 10.83 13.89
C SER A 131 15.07 10.90 14.86
N GLN A 132 14.59 12.09 15.22
CA GLN A 132 13.49 12.24 16.17
C GLN A 132 12.13 12.37 15.47
N ARG A 133 11.04 12.22 16.22
CA ARG A 133 9.66 12.22 15.68
C ARG A 133 9.30 13.45 14.83
N SER A 134 9.95 14.59 15.08
CA SER A 134 9.76 15.85 14.34
C SER A 134 10.68 15.98 13.11
N TYR A 135 11.26 14.88 12.61
CA TYR A 135 12.10 14.86 11.42
C TYR A 135 11.40 15.45 10.18
N TYR A 136 10.07 15.42 10.13
CA TYR A 136 9.30 16.00 9.03
C TYR A 136 9.56 17.51 8.86
N HIS A 137 9.58 18.29 9.96
CA HIS A 137 9.89 19.72 9.90
C HIS A 137 11.34 19.96 9.51
N PHE A 138 12.26 19.15 10.03
CA PHE A 138 13.66 19.18 9.60
C PHE A 138 13.81 18.87 8.11
N GLY A 139 13.08 17.88 7.58
CA GLY A 139 13.06 17.55 6.16
C GLY A 139 12.70 18.74 5.27
N TYR A 140 11.80 19.61 5.73
CA TYR A 140 11.44 20.84 5.02
C TYR A 140 12.45 21.97 5.21
N ALA A 141 13.02 22.13 6.40
CA ALA A 141 13.97 23.21 6.71
C ALA A 141 15.40 22.94 6.18
N LEU A 142 15.79 21.67 6.09
CA LEU A 142 17.15 21.20 5.76
C LEU A 142 17.79 21.90 4.56
N PRO A 143 17.11 22.15 3.43
CA PRO A 143 17.70 22.87 2.30
C PRO A 143 18.28 24.26 2.64
N LYS A 144 17.77 24.93 3.68
CA LYS A 144 18.31 26.22 4.16
C LYS A 144 19.35 26.09 5.30
N LEU A 145 19.56 24.87 5.80
CA LEU A 145 20.46 24.57 6.92
C LEU A 145 21.79 23.96 6.49
N ILE A 146 21.97 23.73 5.19
CA ILE A 146 23.14 23.08 4.63
C ILE A 146 23.88 24.00 3.66
N LEU A 147 25.18 23.74 3.52
CA LEU A 147 26.03 24.30 2.48
C LEU A 147 26.58 23.19 1.59
N PRO A 148 27.03 23.50 0.36
CA PRO A 148 27.77 22.55 -0.46
C PRO A 148 29.00 21.94 0.25
N SER A 149 29.62 22.67 1.18
CA SER A 149 30.73 22.19 2.02
C SER A 149 30.33 21.06 2.97
N ASP A 150 29.04 20.88 3.26
CA ASP A 150 28.53 19.82 4.13
C ASP A 150 28.38 18.47 3.40
N LYS A 151 28.64 18.41 2.08
CA LYS A 151 28.45 17.22 1.24
C LYS A 151 29.00 15.94 1.88
N GLN A 152 30.24 15.97 2.35
CA GLN A 152 30.88 14.77 2.91
C GLN A 152 30.19 14.32 4.21
N LEU A 153 29.84 15.26 5.09
CA LEU A 153 29.11 14.97 6.32
C LEU A 153 27.74 14.38 6.02
N ILE A 154 27.05 14.88 4.99
CA ILE A 154 25.76 14.37 4.53
C ILE A 154 25.90 12.93 4.01
N ILE A 155 26.89 12.66 3.16
CA ILE A 155 27.15 11.32 2.60
C ILE A 155 27.50 10.31 3.70
N GLU A 156 28.26 10.71 4.72
CA GLU A 156 28.62 9.82 5.83
C GLU A 156 27.42 9.45 6.71
N ASN A 157 26.38 10.30 6.74
CA ASN A 157 25.23 10.17 7.63
C ASN A 157 23.90 9.98 6.88
N LEU A 158 23.90 9.41 5.66
CA LEU A 158 22.67 9.28 4.85
C LEU A 158 21.51 8.52 5.51
N ASP A 159 21.81 7.65 6.47
CA ASP A 159 20.82 6.94 7.28
C ASP A 159 20.16 7.80 8.37
N ALA A 160 20.67 9.01 8.62
CA ALA A 160 20.09 9.92 9.60
C ALA A 160 18.70 10.40 9.17
N GLY A 161 17.80 10.46 10.15
CA GLY A 161 16.46 11.02 10.02
C GLY A 161 15.59 10.39 8.97
N ASP A 162 15.56 9.06 8.95
CA ASP A 162 14.73 8.25 8.06
C ASP A 162 14.85 8.65 6.58
N GLY A 163 16.05 9.05 6.16
CA GLY A 163 16.37 9.36 4.77
C GLY A 163 16.19 10.84 4.40
N ALA A 164 16.01 11.74 5.37
CA ALA A 164 15.97 13.18 5.11
C ALA A 164 17.22 13.67 4.35
N LEU A 165 18.40 13.15 4.71
CA LEU A 165 19.66 13.45 4.03
C LEU A 165 19.80 12.73 2.67
N ALA A 166 19.20 11.55 2.54
CA ALA A 166 19.20 10.77 1.30
C ALA A 166 18.51 11.50 0.14
N LYS A 167 17.45 12.28 0.43
CA LYS A 167 16.79 13.15 -0.54
C LYS A 167 17.71 14.26 -1.06
N LEU A 168 18.46 14.90 -0.16
CA LEU A 168 19.36 16.00 -0.51
C LEU A 168 20.49 15.57 -1.44
N VAL A 169 20.99 14.34 -1.32
CA VAL A 169 22.00 13.78 -2.24
C VAL A 169 21.49 13.77 -3.68
N VAL A 170 20.22 13.42 -3.89
CA VAL A 170 19.62 13.44 -5.24
C VAL A 170 19.43 14.87 -5.72
N GLU A 171 18.87 15.74 -4.88
CA GLU A 171 18.57 17.14 -5.24
C GLU A 171 19.82 17.97 -5.56
N ASN A 172 20.96 17.66 -4.92
CA ASN A 172 22.22 18.35 -5.16
C ASN A 172 23.12 17.65 -6.19
N GLY A 173 22.67 16.53 -6.78
CA GLY A 173 23.43 15.81 -7.80
C GLY A 173 24.68 15.10 -7.26
N TRP A 174 24.67 14.66 -6.00
CA TRP A 174 25.81 13.99 -5.33
C TRP A 174 25.72 12.46 -5.35
N VAL A 175 24.81 11.90 -6.13
CA VAL A 175 24.51 10.45 -6.12
C VAL A 175 25.74 9.62 -6.52
N ALA A 176 26.48 10.07 -7.54
CA ALA A 176 27.67 9.37 -8.01
C ALA A 176 28.75 9.28 -6.92
N GLU A 177 29.01 10.37 -6.20
CA GLU A 177 29.97 10.38 -5.09
C GLU A 177 29.46 9.61 -3.86
N ALA A 178 28.15 9.58 -3.64
CA ALA A 178 27.51 8.86 -2.55
C ALA A 178 27.37 7.36 -2.81
N ARG A 179 27.72 6.86 -4.01
CA ARG A 179 27.49 5.47 -4.46
C ARG A 179 27.84 4.42 -3.40
N PRO A 180 29.04 4.40 -2.78
CA PRO A 180 29.38 3.36 -1.80
C PRO A 180 28.39 3.30 -0.63
N LYS A 181 27.97 4.46 -0.12
CA LYS A 181 27.00 4.55 0.97
C LYS A 181 25.59 4.14 0.52
N ILE A 182 25.21 4.51 -0.71
CA ILE A 182 23.91 4.12 -1.29
C ILE A 182 23.82 2.60 -1.41
N ILE A 183 24.86 1.95 -1.96
CA ILE A 183 24.94 0.48 -2.04
C ILE A 183 24.85 -0.15 -0.65
N GLU A 184 25.59 0.37 0.33
CA GLU A 184 25.52 -0.09 1.73
C GLU A 184 24.08 -0.04 2.28
N LEU A 185 23.34 1.03 1.98
CA LEU A 185 21.96 1.20 2.44
C LEU A 185 20.96 0.28 1.73
N PHE A 186 21.16 -0.04 0.46
CA PHE A 186 20.40 -1.09 -0.22
C PHE A 186 20.65 -2.46 0.42
N LYS A 187 21.92 -2.79 0.73
CA LYS A 187 22.26 -4.05 1.42
C LYS A 187 21.63 -4.19 2.81
N LYS A 188 21.33 -3.06 3.48
CA LYS A 188 20.61 -3.01 4.76
C LYS A 188 19.07 -2.99 4.61
N GLY A 189 18.54 -3.09 3.39
CA GLY A 189 17.10 -3.03 3.11
C GLY A 189 16.47 -1.66 3.38
N ARG A 190 17.26 -0.58 3.33
CA ARG A 190 16.81 0.81 3.55
C ARG A 190 16.57 1.58 2.25
N GLY A 191 17.05 1.08 1.12
CA GLY A 191 17.02 1.79 -0.16
C GLY A 191 15.61 2.16 -0.65
N ASP A 192 14.67 1.21 -0.66
CA ASP A 192 13.27 1.45 -1.04
C ASP A 192 12.56 2.44 -0.11
N ILE A 193 13.01 2.61 1.14
CA ILE A 193 12.43 3.58 2.08
C ILE A 193 12.88 4.99 1.70
N PHE A 194 14.16 5.15 1.37
CA PHE A 194 14.76 6.47 1.19
C PHE A 194 14.57 7.03 -0.22
N TRP A 195 14.52 6.17 -1.23
CA TRP A 195 14.53 6.60 -2.63
C TRP A 195 13.37 6.10 -3.46
N ARG A 196 12.26 5.62 -2.87
CA ARG A 196 11.08 5.14 -3.62
C ARG A 196 10.70 6.04 -4.80
N GLU A 197 10.52 7.33 -4.52
CA GLU A 197 10.06 8.33 -5.50
C GLU A 197 11.17 8.83 -6.44
N LYS A 198 12.43 8.46 -6.19
CA LYS A 198 13.62 8.88 -6.94
C LYS A 198 14.47 7.70 -7.43
N MET A 199 13.91 6.49 -7.40
CA MET A 199 14.65 5.24 -7.61
C MET A 199 15.33 5.26 -8.98
N GLU A 200 14.62 5.66 -10.02
CA GLU A 200 15.15 5.76 -11.39
C GLU A 200 16.37 6.69 -11.48
N THR A 201 16.31 7.85 -10.83
CA THR A 201 17.43 8.80 -10.79
C THR A 201 18.62 8.25 -10.03
N VAL A 202 18.38 7.53 -8.92
CA VAL A 202 19.45 6.93 -8.13
C VAL A 202 20.13 5.81 -8.91
N ILE A 203 19.35 4.86 -9.43
CA ILE A 203 19.86 3.72 -10.20
C ILE A 203 20.63 4.19 -11.43
N ALA A 204 20.12 5.16 -12.19
CA ALA A 204 20.80 5.70 -13.37
C ALA A 204 22.19 6.27 -13.07
N GLN A 205 22.44 6.75 -11.86
CA GLN A 205 23.73 7.34 -11.47
C GLN A 205 24.68 6.34 -10.80
N ILE A 206 24.17 5.27 -10.18
CA ILE A 206 25.02 4.24 -9.56
C ILE A 206 25.30 3.03 -10.46
N ALA A 207 24.62 2.93 -11.62
CA ALA A 207 24.66 1.80 -12.55
C ALA A 207 25.02 2.21 -13.99
N ARG A 208 26.16 2.91 -14.18
CA ARG A 208 26.52 3.52 -15.47
C ARG A 208 27.29 2.57 -16.38
N THR A 209 28.11 1.70 -15.79
CA THR A 209 28.90 0.68 -16.48
C THR A 209 28.23 -0.70 -16.41
N PRO A 210 28.56 -1.65 -17.30
CA PRO A 210 28.09 -3.04 -17.20
C PRO A 210 28.34 -3.65 -15.82
N GLU A 211 29.54 -3.45 -15.26
CA GLU A 211 29.94 -3.99 -13.97
C GLU A 211 29.12 -3.38 -12.83
N GLU A 212 28.85 -2.07 -12.88
CA GLU A 212 27.98 -1.42 -11.89
C GLU A 212 26.51 -1.85 -12.02
N ARG A 213 26.04 -2.16 -13.25
CA ARG A 213 24.70 -2.70 -13.48
C ARG A 213 24.56 -4.11 -12.92
N GLU A 214 25.57 -4.95 -13.10
CA GLU A 214 25.63 -6.28 -12.50
C GLU A 214 25.55 -6.21 -10.97
N GLU A 215 26.31 -5.29 -10.34
CA GLU A 215 26.21 -5.08 -8.88
C GLU A 215 24.80 -4.65 -8.44
N VAL A 216 24.13 -3.79 -9.22
CA VAL A 216 22.76 -3.36 -8.93
C VAL A 216 21.74 -4.48 -9.15
N VAL A 217 21.97 -5.37 -10.11
CA VAL A 217 21.16 -6.58 -10.31
C VAL A 217 21.33 -7.55 -9.14
N ASP A 218 22.56 -7.75 -8.66
CA ASP A 218 22.82 -8.56 -7.46
C ASP A 218 22.09 -7.99 -6.24
N LEU A 219 22.08 -6.67 -6.07
CA LEU A 219 21.30 -6.03 -5.01
C LEU A 219 19.81 -6.41 -5.06
N PHE A 220 19.22 -6.36 -6.26
CA PHE A 220 17.82 -6.69 -6.49
C PHE A 220 17.49 -8.17 -6.26
N ILE A 221 18.42 -9.07 -6.54
CA ILE A 221 18.25 -10.53 -6.38
C ILE A 221 18.45 -10.97 -4.92
N THR A 222 19.38 -10.33 -4.21
CA THR A 222 19.93 -10.87 -2.95
C THR A 222 19.34 -10.19 -1.70
N TYR A 223 19.07 -8.88 -1.75
CA TYR A 223 18.77 -8.10 -0.54
C TYR A 223 17.29 -7.72 -0.43
N PRO A 224 16.72 -7.70 0.78
CA PRO A 224 15.31 -7.41 0.99
C PRO A 224 14.97 -5.94 0.67
N ASN A 225 13.69 -5.66 0.40
CA ASN A 225 13.19 -4.31 0.11
C ASN A 225 13.97 -3.63 -1.02
N THR A 226 14.17 -4.36 -2.12
CA THR A 226 14.80 -3.86 -3.36
C THR A 226 13.84 -3.97 -4.56
N SER A 227 12.59 -4.38 -4.33
CA SER A 227 11.60 -4.63 -5.39
C SER A 227 11.37 -3.42 -6.30
N GLU A 228 11.44 -2.19 -5.77
CA GLU A 228 11.23 -0.98 -6.58
C GLU A 228 12.37 -0.73 -7.58
N MET A 229 13.55 -1.32 -7.36
CA MET A 229 14.70 -1.19 -8.27
C MET A 229 14.39 -1.78 -9.65
N TYR A 230 13.50 -2.78 -9.75
CA TYR A 230 13.20 -3.44 -11.02
C TYR A 230 12.69 -2.49 -12.11
N ARG A 231 11.95 -1.44 -11.73
CA ARG A 231 11.47 -0.41 -12.68
C ARG A 231 12.61 0.25 -13.45
N SER A 232 13.78 0.37 -12.82
CA SER A 232 14.99 0.92 -13.42
C SER A 232 15.80 -0.17 -14.11
N ILE A 233 15.98 -1.32 -13.44
CA ILE A 233 16.80 -2.43 -13.93
C ILE A 233 16.28 -2.97 -15.26
N ARG A 234 14.96 -3.06 -15.47
CA ARG A 234 14.37 -3.55 -16.73
C ARG A 234 14.78 -2.77 -17.99
N HIS A 235 15.41 -1.60 -17.84
CA HIS A 235 15.90 -0.79 -18.95
C HIS A 235 17.40 -1.01 -19.24
N PHE A 236 18.08 -1.86 -18.48
CA PHE A 236 19.47 -2.21 -18.73
C PHE A 236 19.59 -3.04 -20.02
N PRO A 237 20.52 -2.70 -20.93
CA PRO A 237 20.61 -3.33 -22.25
C PRO A 237 21.24 -4.73 -22.24
N ASP A 238 21.90 -5.10 -21.14
CA ASP A 238 22.81 -6.23 -21.00
C ASP A 238 22.30 -7.30 -20.03
N ILE A 239 21.02 -7.25 -19.65
CA ILE A 239 20.42 -8.19 -18.70
C ILE A 239 19.39 -9.11 -19.37
N ASP A 240 19.38 -10.37 -18.95
CA ASP A 240 18.25 -11.26 -19.23
C ASP A 240 17.17 -11.03 -18.17
N GLN A 241 16.13 -10.27 -18.52
CA GLN A 241 15.03 -9.95 -17.61
C GLN A 241 14.32 -11.20 -17.06
N ALA A 242 14.18 -12.24 -17.88
CA ALA A 242 13.51 -13.46 -17.45
C ALA A 242 14.34 -14.20 -16.41
N ASP A 243 15.66 -14.23 -16.60
CA ASP A 243 16.56 -14.86 -15.65
C ASP A 243 16.64 -14.08 -14.33
N ILE A 244 16.86 -12.76 -14.37
CA ILE A 244 17.03 -11.96 -13.15
C ILE A 244 15.75 -11.90 -12.30
N THR A 245 14.57 -11.82 -12.92
CA THR A 245 13.29 -11.77 -12.19
C THR A 245 12.95 -13.13 -11.60
N ARG A 246 13.29 -14.23 -12.29
CA ARG A 246 13.19 -15.59 -11.76
C ARG A 246 14.08 -15.75 -10.53
N GLN A 247 15.36 -15.39 -10.63
CA GLN A 247 16.31 -15.48 -9.51
C GLN A 247 15.84 -14.65 -8.31
N ALA A 248 15.43 -13.40 -8.53
CA ALA A 248 14.92 -12.54 -7.47
C ALA A 248 13.65 -13.11 -6.81
N TRP A 249 12.70 -13.63 -7.60
CA TRP A 249 11.52 -14.29 -7.04
C TRP A 249 11.90 -15.52 -6.21
N GLU A 250 12.81 -16.36 -6.68
CA GLU A 250 13.28 -17.54 -5.95
C GLU A 250 13.91 -17.17 -4.60
N SER A 251 14.72 -16.11 -4.55
CA SER A 251 15.33 -15.58 -3.32
C SER A 251 14.31 -15.01 -2.33
N HIS A 252 13.24 -14.38 -2.84
CA HIS A 252 12.30 -13.60 -2.03
C HIS A 252 10.91 -14.24 -1.86
N GLN A 253 10.69 -15.47 -2.34
CA GLN A 253 9.38 -16.13 -2.29
C GLN A 253 8.84 -16.36 -0.87
N PHE A 254 9.72 -16.35 0.14
CA PHE A 254 9.39 -16.51 1.56
C PHE A 254 9.41 -15.20 2.36
N ASP A 255 9.61 -14.06 1.71
CA ASP A 255 9.58 -12.75 2.35
C ASP A 255 8.15 -12.34 2.81
N GLN A 256 8.07 -11.18 3.47
CA GLN A 256 6.81 -10.53 3.77
C GLN A 256 5.93 -10.36 2.52
N VAL A 257 4.62 -10.40 2.74
CA VAL A 257 3.56 -10.43 1.72
C VAL A 257 3.75 -9.37 0.62
N HIS A 258 4.02 -8.14 1.03
CA HIS A 258 4.23 -7.03 0.11
C HIS A 258 5.46 -7.24 -0.80
N SER A 259 6.57 -7.71 -0.23
CA SER A 259 7.82 -7.99 -0.96
C SER A 259 7.60 -9.14 -1.95
N ARG A 260 7.20 -10.32 -1.45
CA ARG A 260 7.05 -11.53 -2.27
C ARG A 260 6.09 -11.35 -3.46
N SER A 261 5.01 -10.59 -3.27
CA SER A 261 4.01 -10.38 -4.31
C SER A 261 4.54 -9.56 -5.50
N ARG A 262 5.44 -8.62 -5.26
CA ARG A 262 6.06 -7.81 -6.32
C ARG A 262 7.07 -8.60 -7.13
N TYR A 263 7.97 -9.33 -6.47
CA TYR A 263 8.91 -10.21 -7.18
C TYR A 263 8.17 -11.27 -7.99
N ALA A 264 7.10 -11.85 -7.43
CA ALA A 264 6.28 -12.81 -8.15
C ALA A 264 5.59 -12.19 -9.38
N LEU A 265 5.13 -10.93 -9.29
CA LEU A 265 4.59 -10.21 -10.45
C LEU A 265 5.64 -10.02 -11.54
N TYR A 266 6.84 -9.54 -11.18
CA TYR A 266 7.90 -9.31 -12.15
C TYR A 266 8.35 -10.59 -12.85
N ALA A 267 8.49 -11.70 -12.11
CA ALA A 267 8.76 -13.00 -12.70
C ALA A 267 7.62 -13.48 -13.61
N ALA A 268 6.36 -13.26 -13.19
CA ALA A 268 5.19 -13.59 -14.00
C ALA A 268 5.13 -12.78 -15.31
N GLU A 269 5.51 -11.50 -15.28
CA GLU A 269 5.63 -10.61 -16.46
C GLU A 269 6.69 -11.09 -17.45
N GLN A 270 7.61 -11.95 -17.04
CA GLN A 270 8.64 -12.56 -17.89
C GLN A 270 8.36 -14.04 -18.23
N GLY A 271 7.17 -14.53 -17.91
CA GLY A 271 6.73 -15.88 -18.29
C GLY A 271 6.94 -16.97 -17.25
N ASN A 272 7.29 -16.64 -16.01
CA ASN A 272 7.39 -17.63 -14.93
C ASN A 272 5.99 -18.02 -14.41
N ILE A 273 5.52 -19.20 -14.83
CA ILE A 273 4.18 -19.69 -14.50
C ILE A 273 4.04 -20.08 -13.02
N GLU A 274 5.12 -20.55 -12.40
CA GLU A 274 5.15 -20.87 -10.97
C GLU A 274 4.97 -19.59 -10.13
N ALA A 275 5.66 -18.51 -10.48
CA ALA A 275 5.52 -17.20 -9.84
C ALA A 275 4.10 -16.64 -10.03
N LEU A 276 3.54 -16.74 -11.25
CA LEU A 276 2.16 -16.34 -11.52
C LEU A 276 1.16 -17.13 -10.66
N THR A 277 1.35 -18.45 -10.56
CA THR A 277 0.48 -19.32 -9.76
C THR A 277 0.56 -18.98 -8.27
N ALA A 278 1.78 -18.75 -7.77
CA ALA A 278 2.02 -18.33 -6.39
C ALA A 278 1.40 -16.97 -6.08
N LEU A 279 1.55 -16.00 -6.99
CA LEU A 279 0.95 -14.67 -6.86
C LEU A 279 -0.58 -14.73 -6.82
N LEU A 280 -1.21 -15.46 -7.75
CA LEU A 280 -2.66 -15.60 -7.77
C LEU A 280 -3.17 -16.31 -6.51
N SER A 281 -2.48 -17.36 -6.07
CA SER A 281 -2.78 -18.04 -4.79
C SER A 281 -2.73 -17.06 -3.62
N LEU A 282 -1.68 -16.23 -3.56
CA LEU A 282 -1.55 -15.20 -2.55
C LEU A 282 -2.71 -14.22 -2.58
N LEU A 283 -3.08 -13.71 -3.76
CA LEU A 283 -4.13 -12.71 -3.92
C LEU A 283 -5.53 -13.23 -3.56
N THR A 284 -5.75 -14.56 -3.55
CA THR A 284 -6.99 -15.18 -3.06
C THR A 284 -7.10 -15.25 -1.53
N SER A 285 -5.99 -15.06 -0.80
CA SER A 285 -5.99 -15.13 0.67
C SER A 285 -6.77 -13.96 1.30
N ARG A 286 -7.28 -14.09 2.52
CA ARG A 286 -7.99 -12.99 3.20
C ARG A 286 -7.06 -12.02 3.94
N GLU A 287 -5.77 -12.00 3.60
CA GLU A 287 -4.80 -11.11 4.24
C GLU A 287 -5.16 -9.64 3.98
N ARG A 288 -5.37 -8.88 5.07
CA ARG A 288 -5.79 -7.48 5.02
C ARG A 288 -4.76 -6.58 4.32
N GLU A 289 -3.48 -6.94 4.42
CA GLU A 289 -2.34 -6.22 3.82
C GLU A 289 -2.35 -6.25 2.29
N LEU A 290 -3.09 -7.18 1.67
CA LEU A 290 -3.18 -7.30 0.22
C LEU A 290 -4.19 -6.34 -0.43
N GLY A 291 -4.96 -5.57 0.35
CA GLY A 291 -5.99 -4.66 -0.21
C GLY A 291 -5.41 -3.71 -1.26
N TYR A 292 -4.36 -2.98 -0.90
CA TYR A 292 -3.65 -2.08 -1.80
C TYR A 292 -2.97 -2.81 -2.97
N MET A 293 -2.38 -3.98 -2.70
CA MET A 293 -1.69 -4.78 -3.72
C MET A 293 -2.64 -5.30 -4.80
N ARG A 294 -3.84 -5.74 -4.41
CA ARG A 294 -4.87 -6.18 -5.36
C ARG A 294 -5.26 -5.09 -6.34
N GLU A 295 -5.35 -3.86 -5.89
CA GLU A 295 -5.66 -2.71 -6.75
C GLU A 295 -4.51 -2.45 -7.73
N GLN A 296 -3.27 -2.43 -7.25
CA GLN A 296 -2.10 -2.23 -8.11
C GLN A 296 -1.89 -3.35 -9.14
N MET A 297 -2.20 -4.60 -8.78
CA MET A 297 -1.94 -5.78 -9.61
C MET A 297 -3.07 -6.12 -10.57
N ALA A 298 -4.24 -5.50 -10.42
CA ALA A 298 -5.42 -5.81 -11.21
C ALA A 298 -5.20 -5.65 -12.72
N ALA A 299 -4.67 -4.49 -13.14
CA ALA A 299 -4.43 -4.19 -14.54
C ALA A 299 -3.30 -5.07 -15.14
N PRO A 300 -2.10 -5.16 -14.52
CA PRO A 300 -1.05 -6.06 -15.02
C PRO A 300 -1.51 -7.50 -15.19
N LEU A 301 -2.18 -8.09 -14.19
CA LEU A 301 -2.65 -9.47 -14.26
C LEU A 301 -3.75 -9.67 -15.31
N SER A 302 -4.62 -8.67 -15.51
CA SER A 302 -5.63 -8.72 -16.57
C SER A 302 -5.01 -8.73 -17.95
N VAL A 303 -3.97 -7.93 -18.16
CA VAL A 303 -3.21 -7.89 -19.43
C VAL A 303 -2.46 -9.20 -19.65
N LEU A 304 -1.73 -9.67 -18.64
CA LEU A 304 -0.93 -10.90 -18.71
C LEU A 304 -1.77 -12.13 -19.05
N LEU A 305 -3.03 -12.20 -18.59
CA LEU A 305 -3.92 -13.34 -18.84
C LEU A 305 -4.95 -13.08 -19.95
N GLY A 306 -5.07 -11.84 -20.42
CA GLY A 306 -6.13 -11.42 -21.35
C GLY A 306 -7.54 -11.63 -20.79
N ARG A 307 -7.74 -11.44 -19.48
CA ARG A 307 -8.98 -11.75 -18.76
C ARG A 307 -9.31 -10.65 -17.75
N ALA A 308 -10.59 -10.52 -17.39
CA ALA A 308 -11.01 -9.60 -16.34
C ALA A 308 -10.40 -10.01 -14.98
N TYR A 309 -9.99 -9.03 -14.19
CA TYR A 309 -9.36 -9.28 -12.89
C TYR A 309 -10.32 -9.97 -11.91
N ASN A 310 -10.04 -11.24 -11.66
CA ASN A 310 -10.62 -12.03 -10.58
C ASN A 310 -9.57 -13.08 -10.17
N PRO A 311 -8.83 -12.88 -9.06
CA PRO A 311 -7.73 -13.77 -8.68
C PRO A 311 -8.10 -15.25 -8.57
N ALA A 312 -9.32 -15.56 -8.09
CA ALA A 312 -9.77 -16.93 -7.93
C ALA A 312 -10.06 -17.60 -9.29
N GLU A 313 -10.76 -16.90 -10.19
CA GLU A 313 -11.01 -17.40 -11.55
C GLU A 313 -9.73 -17.51 -12.37
N MET A 314 -8.84 -16.52 -12.24
CA MET A 314 -7.52 -16.53 -12.87
C MET A 314 -6.67 -17.71 -12.38
N LEU A 315 -6.64 -17.98 -11.07
CA LEU A 315 -5.92 -19.11 -10.49
C LEU A 315 -6.46 -20.44 -11.02
N ASN A 316 -7.78 -20.60 -11.06
CA ASN A 316 -8.44 -21.79 -11.62
C ASN A 316 -8.08 -21.97 -13.10
N TYR A 317 -8.10 -20.89 -13.88
CA TYR A 317 -7.73 -20.91 -15.29
C TYR A 317 -6.27 -21.35 -15.50
N VAL A 318 -5.33 -20.75 -14.77
CA VAL A 318 -3.90 -21.09 -14.87
C VAL A 318 -3.66 -22.54 -14.47
N THR A 319 -4.25 -22.99 -13.36
CA THR A 319 -4.10 -24.36 -12.87
C THR A 319 -4.68 -25.38 -13.84
N ALA A 320 -5.89 -25.13 -14.38
CA ALA A 320 -6.54 -26.04 -15.31
C ALA A 320 -5.83 -26.14 -16.67
N ASN A 321 -5.04 -25.13 -17.04
CA ASN A 321 -4.36 -25.07 -18.33
C ASN A 321 -2.83 -25.15 -18.20
N LYS A 322 -2.29 -25.50 -17.03
CA LYS A 322 -0.85 -25.38 -16.72
C LYS A 322 0.07 -25.95 -17.81
N GLU A 323 -0.27 -27.12 -18.37
CA GLU A 323 0.53 -27.80 -19.40
C GLU A 323 0.45 -27.15 -20.79
N LYS A 324 -0.62 -26.40 -21.06
CA LYS A 324 -0.88 -25.77 -22.36
C LYS A 324 -0.60 -24.27 -22.34
N LEU A 325 -0.58 -23.67 -21.16
CA LEU A 325 -0.34 -22.25 -20.98
C LEU A 325 1.14 -21.96 -21.23
N ALA A 326 1.41 -21.07 -22.17
CA ALA A 326 2.76 -20.65 -22.51
C ALA A 326 2.83 -19.12 -22.58
N PHE A 327 4.00 -18.58 -22.28
CA PHE A 327 4.23 -17.15 -22.39
C PHE A 327 4.63 -16.78 -23.82
N ASP A 328 3.80 -15.97 -24.47
CA ASP A 328 4.07 -15.35 -25.76
C ASP A 328 4.93 -14.10 -25.53
N ARG A 329 6.24 -14.20 -25.85
CA ARG A 329 7.21 -13.11 -25.65
C ARG A 329 6.98 -11.91 -26.58
N GLU A 330 6.32 -12.09 -27.72
CA GLU A 330 6.01 -10.97 -28.61
C GLU A 330 4.82 -10.17 -28.07
N LYS A 331 3.82 -10.87 -27.52
CA LYS A 331 2.61 -10.25 -26.96
C LYS A 331 2.72 -9.93 -25.48
N MET A 332 3.80 -10.34 -24.82
CA MET A 332 4.04 -10.22 -23.38
C MET A 332 2.85 -10.70 -22.53
N LYS A 333 2.31 -11.88 -22.87
CA LYS A 333 1.14 -12.46 -22.19
C LYS A 333 1.12 -13.99 -22.28
N TYR A 334 0.34 -14.61 -21.40
CA TYR A 334 0.10 -16.04 -21.42
C TYR A 334 -1.00 -16.40 -22.42
N VAL A 335 -0.72 -17.37 -23.29
CA VAL A 335 -1.62 -17.90 -24.31
C VAL A 335 -1.68 -19.42 -24.22
N LEU A 336 -2.77 -20.03 -24.68
CA LEU A 336 -2.82 -21.48 -24.83
C LEU A 336 -2.06 -21.87 -26.10
N LYS A 337 -1.12 -22.80 -26.00
CA LYS A 337 -0.55 -23.48 -27.16
C LYS A 337 -1.67 -24.28 -27.84
N GLU A 338 -1.97 -23.95 -29.09
CA GLU A 338 -2.74 -24.84 -29.94
C GLU A 338 -1.92 -26.12 -30.15
N LYS A 339 -2.58 -27.28 -30.13
CA LYS A 339 -1.89 -28.56 -30.41
C LYS A 339 -1.29 -28.45 -31.82
N GLN A 340 0.04 -28.49 -31.91
CA GLN A 340 0.73 -28.78 -33.18
C GLN A 340 0.57 -30.26 -33.52
#